data_AF-A0AAW2VK68-F1
#
_entry.id   AF-A0AAW2VK68-F1
#
_cell.length_a   1.000
_cell.length_b   1.000
_cell.length_c   1.000
_cell.angle_alpha   90.00
_cell.angle_beta   90.00
_cell.angle_gamma   90.00
#
_symmetry.space_group_name_H-M   'P 1'
#
loop_
_entity.id
_entity.type
_entity.pdbx_description
1 polymer ?
#
loop_
_entity_poly.entity_id
_entity_poly.type
_entity_poly.pdbx_seq_one_letter_code
_entity_poly.pdbx_strand_id
1 'polypeptide(L)'
;MLRGDDREKEWYLFSPRKRISSGGTRADRTTPYGHWKATSGDRPIKHNGEVVGYRNTLVYIKRKSPASTAKKTDWIMHEYRLKDLPKLVDTAENNNRLSDEIVLCRITTTIKNIDETAVEQLDTQKIIGTNLFQQ
;
A
#
# COMPACT_ATOMS: atom_id res chain seq x y z
N MET A 1 -2.38 -24.59 -13.44
CA MET A 1 -0.92 -24.39 -13.48
C MET A 1 -0.63 -23.01 -12.93
N LEU A 2 -0.19 -22.88 -11.68
CA LEU A 2 0.40 -21.63 -11.18
C LEU A 2 1.91 -21.82 -11.19
N ARG A 3 2.59 -21.29 -12.20
CA ARG A 3 4.02 -21.05 -12.08
C ARG A 3 4.14 -19.83 -11.16
N GLY A 4 4.25 -20.06 -9.86
CA GLY A 4 4.86 -19.05 -9.00
C GLY A 4 6.32 -18.98 -9.43
N ASP A 5 6.76 -17.84 -9.94
CA ASP A 5 8.20 -17.59 -10.02
C ASP A 5 8.68 -17.46 -8.58
N ASP A 6 9.55 -18.36 -8.11
CA ASP A 6 10.05 -18.37 -6.73
C ASP A 6 10.73 -17.04 -6.32
N ARG A 7 11.05 -16.22 -7.33
CA ARG A 7 11.61 -14.88 -7.22
C ARG A 7 10.57 -13.80 -6.93
N GLU A 8 9.28 -14.01 -7.20
CA GLU A 8 8.23 -13.08 -6.80
C GLU A 8 7.89 -13.29 -5.33
N LYS A 9 7.99 -12.21 -4.55
CA LYS A 9 7.56 -12.19 -3.15
C LYS A 9 6.39 -11.26 -2.99
N GLU A 10 5.43 -11.67 -2.17
CA GLU A 10 4.27 -10.86 -1.85
C GLU A 10 3.93 -10.86 -0.36
N TRP A 11 3.36 -9.74 0.09
CA TRP A 11 2.89 -9.54 1.46
C TRP A 11 1.52 -8.86 1.42
N TYR A 12 0.68 -9.19 2.41
CA TYR A 12 -0.62 -8.58 2.61
C TYR A 12 -0.67 -7.96 3.99
N LEU A 13 -1.17 -6.73 4.10
CA LEU A 13 -1.33 -6.04 5.36
C LEU A 13 -2.58 -5.17 5.37
N PHE A 14 -3.18 -5.02 6.55
CA PHE A 14 -4.17 -3.99 6.80
C PHE A 14 -3.47 -2.76 7.37
N SER A 15 -3.82 -1.58 6.88
CA SER A 15 -3.22 -0.33 7.33
C SER A 15 -4.27 0.74 7.54
N PRO A 16 -4.12 1.59 8.57
CA PRO A 16 -4.95 2.78 8.71
C PRO A 16 -4.84 3.69 7.48
N ARG A 17 -5.96 4.29 7.09
CA ARG A 17 -6.08 5.30 6.05
C ARG A 17 -6.02 6.67 6.71
N LYS A 18 -4.83 7.27 6.77
CA LYS A 18 -4.67 8.64 7.28
C LYS A 18 -5.29 9.62 6.27
N ARG A 19 -6.44 10.22 6.62
CA ARG A 19 -6.99 11.38 5.88
C ARG A 19 -6.09 12.58 6.19
N ILE A 20 -5.48 13.19 5.18
CA ILE A 20 -4.79 14.47 5.37
C ILE A 20 -5.88 15.51 5.62
N SER A 21 -5.76 16.27 6.70
CA SER A 21 -6.78 17.17 7.24
C SER A 21 -7.28 18.25 6.27
N SER A 22 -6.60 18.46 5.14
CA SER A 22 -6.99 19.35 4.05
C SER A 22 -7.43 18.56 2.80
N GLY A 23 -8.59 17.90 2.85
CA GLY A 23 -9.31 17.40 1.65
C GLY A 23 -8.60 16.34 0.77
N GLY A 24 -7.46 15.83 1.20
CA GLY A 24 -6.68 14.85 0.45
C GLY A 24 -7.13 13.42 0.73
N THR A 25 -7.39 12.64 -0.32
CA THR A 25 -7.78 11.21 -0.20
C THR A 25 -6.61 10.25 0.00
N ARG A 26 -5.37 10.75 -0.09
CA ARG A 26 -4.14 9.95 -0.14
C ARG A 26 -3.51 9.84 1.25
N ALA A 27 -3.27 8.61 1.69
CA ALA A 27 -2.50 8.35 2.91
C ALA A 27 -1.02 8.71 2.69
N ASP A 28 -0.38 9.29 3.70
CA ASP A 28 1.08 9.44 3.73
C ASP A 28 1.71 8.06 4.01
N ARG A 29 2.52 7.62 3.06
CA ARG A 29 3.19 6.31 3.06
C ARG A 29 4.71 6.51 3.00
N THR A 30 5.22 7.47 3.77
CA THR A 30 6.66 7.74 3.89
C THR A 30 7.30 6.83 4.92
N THR A 31 8.52 6.37 4.66
CA THR A 31 9.36 5.65 5.62
C THR A 31 10.66 6.44 5.85
N PRO A 32 11.45 6.14 6.90
CA PRO A 32 12.76 6.79 7.08
C PRO A 32 13.70 6.64 5.87
N TYR A 33 13.50 5.60 5.07
CA TYR A 33 14.39 5.20 3.97
C TYR A 33 13.82 5.48 2.57
N GLY A 34 12.63 6.09 2.47
CA GLY A 34 11.96 6.27 1.19
C GLY A 34 10.51 6.70 1.32
N HIS A 35 9.76 6.60 0.23
CA HIS A 35 8.34 6.87 0.25
C HIS A 35 7.64 6.10 -0.87
N TRP A 36 6.38 5.76 -0.63
CA TRP A 36 5.50 5.22 -1.66
C TRP A 36 4.84 6.36 -2.45
N LYS A 37 4.91 6.28 -3.78
CA LYS A 37 4.32 7.27 -4.68
C LYS A 37 3.29 6.60 -5.59
N ALA A 38 2.09 7.16 -5.64
CA ALA A 38 1.05 6.71 -6.58
C ALA A 38 1.53 6.85 -8.03
N THR A 39 1.39 5.79 -8.81
CA THR A 39 1.78 5.74 -10.23
C THR A 39 0.60 5.84 -11.17
N SER A 40 -0.62 5.59 -10.69
CA SER A 40 -1.86 5.72 -11.46
C SER A 40 -2.98 6.30 -10.60
N GLY A 41 -4.05 6.77 -11.24
CA GLY A 41 -5.30 7.02 -10.54
C GLY A 41 -5.94 5.72 -10.04
N ASP A 42 -6.90 5.88 -9.12
CA ASP A 42 -7.69 4.78 -8.59
C ASP A 42 -8.43 4.04 -9.71
N ARG A 43 -8.28 2.71 -9.74
CA ARG A 43 -9.03 1.85 -10.66
C ARG A 43 -10.22 1.22 -9.94
N PRO A 44 -11.45 1.30 -10.49
CA PRO A 44 -12.60 0.66 -9.87
C PRO A 44 -12.47 -0.86 -9.92
N ILE A 45 -12.85 -1.51 -8.83
CA ILE A 45 -12.98 -2.97 -8.73
C ILE A 45 -14.46 -3.27 -8.81
N LYS A 46 -14.84 -4.12 -9.77
CA LYS A 46 -16.24 -4.51 -9.98
C LYS A 46 -16.48 -5.96 -9.61
N HIS A 47 -17.62 -6.21 -8.98
CA HIS A 47 -18.17 -7.55 -8.76
C HIS A 47 -19.64 -7.51 -9.20
N ASN A 48 -20.05 -8.44 -10.07
CA ASN A 48 -21.40 -8.48 -10.65
C ASN A 48 -21.86 -7.15 -11.29
N GLY A 49 -20.95 -6.45 -11.97
CA GLY A 49 -21.25 -5.17 -12.63
C GLY A 49 -21.22 -3.94 -11.71
N GLU A 50 -21.22 -4.14 -10.39
CA GLU A 50 -21.19 -3.07 -9.41
C GLU A 50 -19.78 -2.79 -8.90
N VAL A 51 -19.46 -1.51 -8.69
CA VAL A 51 -18.20 -1.12 -8.06
C VAL A 51 -18.27 -1.44 -6.56
N VAL A 52 -17.41 -2.35 -6.11
CA VAL A 52 -17.28 -2.75 -4.70
C VAL A 52 -16.13 -2.05 -3.98
N GLY A 53 -15.22 -1.45 -4.75
CA GLY A 53 -14.05 -0.79 -4.20
C GLY A 53 -13.16 -0.22 -5.28
N TYR A 54 -11.97 0.21 -4.87
CA TYR A 54 -11.00 0.83 -5.74
C TYR A 54 -9.59 0.37 -5.38
N ARG A 55 -8.73 0.29 -6.39
CA ARG A 55 -7.32 -0.06 -6.24
C ARG A 55 -6.45 1.10 -6.69
N ASN A 56 -5.55 1.55 -5.82
CA ASN A 56 -4.47 2.46 -6.16
C ASN A 56 -3.16 1.67 -6.31
N THR A 57 -2.32 2.03 -7.29
CA THR A 57 -1.00 1.42 -7.48
C THR A 57 0.08 2.42 -7.10
N LEU A 58 0.97 2.02 -6.21
CA LEU A 58 2.09 2.81 -5.72
C LEU A 58 3.41 2.10 -6.02
N VAL A 59 4.45 2.87 -6.25
CA VAL A 59 5.84 2.38 -6.34
C VAL A 59 6.67 2.94 -5.21
N TYR A 60 7.57 2.14 -4.66
CA TYR A 60 8.49 2.61 -3.64
C TYR A 60 9.69 3.32 -4.28
N ILE A 61 9.96 4.53 -3.80
CA ILE A 61 11.13 5.32 -4.16
C ILE A 61 12.08 5.32 -2.97
N LYS A 62 13.20 4.61 -3.09
CA LYS A 62 14.23 4.51 -2.04
C LYS A 62 15.07 5.78 -2.03
N ARG A 63 15.29 6.36 -0.85
CA ARG A 63 16.30 7.41 -0.63
C ARG A 63 17.68 6.76 -0.60
N LYS A 64 18.64 7.32 -1.35
CA LYS A 64 20.06 7.03 -1.16
C LYS A 64 20.72 8.14 -0.34
N SER A 65 21.87 7.84 0.25
CA SER A 65 22.85 8.86 0.65
C SER A 65 23.78 9.09 -0.56
N PRO A 66 24.01 10.32 -1.05
CA PRO A 66 23.44 11.61 -0.64
C PRO A 66 21.98 11.79 -1.06
N ALA A 67 21.24 12.64 -0.33
CA ALA A 67 19.79 12.81 -0.41
C ALA A 67 19.24 13.21 -1.81
N SER A 68 20.10 13.62 -2.74
CA SER A 68 19.75 14.04 -4.09
C SER A 68 19.43 12.89 -5.05
N THR A 69 19.79 11.63 -4.73
CA THR A 69 19.65 10.51 -5.67
C THR A 69 18.57 9.53 -5.20
N ALA A 70 17.31 9.84 -5.49
CA ALA A 70 16.20 8.92 -5.29
C ALA A 70 16.20 7.81 -6.36
N LYS A 71 16.06 6.54 -5.96
CA LYS A 71 16.01 5.40 -6.89
C LYS A 71 14.63 4.75 -6.86
N LYS A 72 13.96 4.68 -8.02
CA LYS A 72 12.76 3.86 -8.21
C LYS A 72 13.15 2.39 -8.03
N THR A 73 12.37 1.67 -7.25
CA THR A 73 12.57 0.24 -7.00
C THR A 73 11.53 -0.59 -7.73
N ASP A 74 11.70 -1.91 -7.72
CA ASP A 74 10.71 -2.86 -8.26
C ASP A 74 9.59 -3.19 -7.27
N TRP A 75 9.61 -2.56 -6.09
CA TRP A 75 8.57 -2.71 -5.07
C TRP A 75 7.30 -1.97 -5.49
N ILE A 76 6.22 -2.74 -5.62
CA ILE A 76 4.89 -2.26 -5.96
C ILE A 76 3.95 -2.52 -4.79
N MET A 77 3.09 -1.54 -4.49
CA MET A 77 1.98 -1.70 -3.58
C MET A 77 0.68 -1.49 -4.33
N HIS A 78 -0.25 -2.40 -4.16
CA HIS A 78 -1.66 -2.22 -4.47
C HIS A 78 -2.41 -1.94 -3.18
N GLU A 79 -2.92 -0.72 -3.05
CA GLU A 79 -3.78 -0.32 -1.95
C GLU A 79 -5.24 -0.47 -2.39
N TYR A 80 -6.00 -1.24 -1.64
CA TYR A 80 -7.40 -1.58 -1.90
C TYR A 80 -8.28 -0.91 -0.84
N ARG A 81 -9.25 -0.14 -1.31
CA ARG A 81 -10.28 0.48 -0.48
C ARG A 81 -11.65 -0.02 -0.89
N LEU A 82 -12.54 -0.17 0.10
CA LEU A 82 -13.95 -0.39 -0.18
C LEU A 82 -14.57 0.88 -0.77
N LYS A 83 -15.65 0.71 -1.52
CA LYS A 83 -16.52 1.81 -1.90
C LYS A 83 -17.25 2.26 -0.63
N ASP A 84 -17.28 3.56 -0.37
CA ASP A 84 -18.01 4.14 0.76
C ASP A 84 -19.44 3.56 0.77
N LEU A 85 -19.79 2.87 1.84
CA LEU A 85 -21.16 2.39 2.04
C LEU A 85 -22.05 3.62 2.30
N PRO A 86 -23.28 3.66 1.77
CA PRO A 86 -24.24 4.67 2.20
C PRO A 86 -24.31 4.65 3.73
N LYS A 87 -24.26 5.82 4.38
CA LYS A 87 -24.51 5.94 5.81
C LYS A 87 -25.93 5.48 6.08
N LEU A 88 -26.11 4.19 6.34
CA LEU A 88 -27.39 3.67 6.78
C LEU A 88 -27.53 4.08 8.25
N VAL A 89 -28.27 5.17 8.44
CA VAL A 89 -28.95 5.60 9.67
C VAL A 89 -28.04 6.14 10.78
N ASP A 90 -28.38 7.36 11.27
CA ASP A 90 -27.92 7.96 12.53
C ASP A 90 -28.46 7.19 13.76
N THR A 91 -28.38 5.86 13.76
CA THR A 91 -28.51 5.06 14.98
C THR A 91 -27.15 5.04 15.63
N ALA A 92 -27.08 5.70 16.79
CA ALA A 92 -25.90 5.84 17.62
C ALA A 92 -25.31 4.48 18.04
N GLU A 93 -24.52 3.86 17.17
CA GLU A 93 -23.58 2.75 17.43
C GLU A 93 -22.68 2.59 16.19
N ASN A 94 -21.72 3.51 16.06
CA ASN A 94 -21.11 3.97 14.81
C ASN A 94 -19.96 3.06 14.31
N ASN A 95 -20.24 1.78 14.05
CA ASN A 95 -19.23 0.80 13.60
C ASN A 95 -18.82 0.93 12.11
N ASN A 96 -19.48 1.79 11.34
CA ASN A 96 -19.19 1.97 9.91
C ASN A 96 -18.04 2.96 9.64
N ARG A 97 -17.37 3.48 10.67
CA ARG A 97 -16.12 4.27 10.54
C ARG A 97 -14.93 3.44 10.11
N LEU A 98 -14.90 2.15 10.48
CA LEU A 98 -13.76 1.26 10.24
C LEU A 98 -13.52 1.00 8.73
N SER A 99 -14.57 0.95 7.91
CA SER A 99 -14.46 0.72 6.46
C SER A 99 -13.78 1.88 5.72
N ASP A 100 -13.86 3.10 6.28
CA ASP A 100 -13.20 4.30 5.78
C ASP A 100 -11.80 4.51 6.35
N GLU A 101 -11.44 3.77 7.39
CA GLU A 101 -10.24 3.94 8.20
C GLU A 101 -9.19 2.86 7.98
N ILE A 102 -9.51 1.73 7.35
CA ILE A 102 -8.55 0.65 7.07
C ILE A 102 -8.54 0.31 5.57
N VAL A 103 -7.36 0.12 5.00
CA VAL A 103 -7.16 -0.38 3.64
C VAL A 103 -6.37 -1.69 3.65
N LEU A 104 -6.62 -2.55 2.67
CA LEU A 104 -5.78 -3.71 2.40
C LEU A 104 -4.66 -3.30 1.44
N CYS A 105 -3.43 -3.58 1.80
CA CYS A 105 -2.27 -3.37 0.94
C CYS A 105 -1.70 -4.74 0.55
N ARG A 106 -1.54 -4.97 -0.76
CA ARG A 106 -0.70 -6.05 -1.30
C ARG A 106 0.60 -5.45 -1.78
N ILE A 107 1.72 -5.88 -1.21
CA ILE A 107 3.06 -5.44 -1.58
C ILE A 107 3.75 -6.57 -2.35
N THR A 108 4.38 -6.27 -3.46
CA THR A 108 5.09 -7.25 -4.31
C THR A 108 6.47 -6.74 -4.71
N THR A 109 7.45 -7.63 -4.82
CA THR A 109 8.77 -7.37 -5.40
C THR A 109 9.26 -8.61 -6.14
N THR A 110 10.25 -8.45 -7.02
CA THR A 110 10.89 -9.55 -7.74
C THR A 110 12.37 -9.57 -7.41
N ILE A 111 12.84 -10.69 -6.84
CA ILE A 111 14.26 -10.93 -6.52
C ILE A 111 15.02 -11.19 -7.82
N LYS A 112 16.02 -10.36 -8.12
CA LYS A 112 16.80 -10.53 -9.37
C LYS A 112 17.94 -11.52 -9.19
N ASN A 113 18.58 -11.55 -8.01
CA ASN A 113 19.74 -12.41 -7.71
C ASN A 113 19.64 -13.07 -6.31
N ILE A 114 20.21 -14.27 -6.13
CA ILE A 114 20.18 -14.99 -4.85
C ILE A 114 20.90 -14.21 -3.74
N ASP A 115 22.03 -13.57 -4.03
CA ASP A 115 22.77 -12.74 -3.07
C ASP A 115 22.01 -11.47 -2.66
N GLU A 116 21.09 -10.99 -3.51
CA GLU A 116 20.20 -9.87 -3.16
C GLU A 116 19.15 -10.30 -2.13
N THR A 117 18.88 -11.59 -1.93
CA THR A 117 17.85 -12.09 -1.00
C THR A 117 18.08 -11.63 0.45
N ALA A 118 19.31 -11.66 0.94
CA ALA A 118 19.63 -11.21 2.29
C ALA A 118 19.48 -9.68 2.44
N VAL A 119 19.85 -8.94 1.40
CA VAL A 119 19.66 -7.48 1.33
C VAL A 119 18.17 -7.15 1.24
N GLU A 120 17.39 -7.92 0.49
CA GLU A 120 15.95 -7.79 0.31
C GLU A 120 15.22 -8.02 1.62
N GLN A 121 15.62 -9.00 2.45
CA GLN A 121 15.01 -9.21 3.78
C GLN A 121 15.19 -7.99 4.70
N LEU A 122 16.38 -7.39 4.72
CA LEU A 122 16.65 -6.16 5.47
C LEU A 122 15.89 -4.96 4.88
N ASP A 123 15.83 -4.86 3.56
CA ASP A 123 15.06 -3.81 2.86
C ASP A 123 13.56 -3.99 3.06
N THR A 124 13.05 -5.21 3.16
CA THR A 124 11.63 -5.53 3.40
C THR A 124 11.17 -4.87 4.70
N GLN A 125 11.92 -5.02 5.80
CA GLN A 125 11.58 -4.37 7.08
C GLN A 125 11.57 -2.83 6.98
N LYS A 126 12.46 -2.26 6.15
CA LYS A 126 12.57 -0.81 5.93
C LYS A 126 11.48 -0.25 5.01
N ILE A 127 11.00 -1.05 4.06
CA ILE A 127 10.05 -0.67 3.01
C ILE A 127 8.60 -0.92 3.45
N ILE A 128 8.33 -2.09 4.03
CA ILE A 128 7.05 -2.40 4.66
C ILE A 128 6.91 -1.62 5.96
N GLY A 129 8.03 -1.26 6.59
CA GLY A 129 8.09 -0.44 7.78
C GLY A 129 7.49 -1.13 8.99
N THR A 130 8.32 -1.53 9.96
CA THR A 130 7.81 -1.84 11.31
C THR A 130 7.11 -0.62 11.95
N ASN A 131 7.44 0.59 11.48
CA ASN A 131 6.89 1.87 11.95
C ASN A 131 5.78 2.45 11.06
N LEU A 132 5.28 1.73 10.04
CA LEU A 132 4.02 2.12 9.38
C LEU A 132 2.80 1.96 10.33
N PHE A 133 3.05 1.48 11.57
CA PHE A 133 2.05 1.04 12.56
C PHE A 133 2.23 1.63 13.96
N GLN A 134 3.18 2.53 14.20
CA GLN A 134 3.27 3.28 15.46
C GLN A 134 3.19 4.78 15.18
N GLN A 135 2.12 5.37 15.71
CA GLN A 135 2.05 6.81 15.99
C GLN A 135 3.07 7.17 17.07
#